data_AF-A0A935FJA5-F1
#
_entry.id   AF-A0A935FJA5-F1
#
_cell.length_a   1.000
_cell.length_b   1.000
_cell.length_c   1.000
_cell.angle_alpha   90.00
_cell.angle_beta   90.00
_cell.angle_gamma   90.00
#
_symmetry.space_group_name_H-M   'P 1'
#
loop_
_entity.id
_entity.type
_entity.pdbx_description
1 polymer ?
#
loop_
_entity_poly.entity_id
_entity_poly.type
_entity_poly.pdbx_seq_one_letter_code
_entity_poly.pdbx_strand_id
1 'polypeptide(L)'
;MAERYERRSMLITSNLVFSEWGKIFKDPMTTAAAIDRVVHHSVILEFAEVKTYRGEVAERRKAAARGKGAGDDNYASDTRDGA
;
A
#
# COMPACT_ATOMS: atom_id res chain seq x y z
N MET A 1 1.98 21.73 17.23
CA MET A 1 2.94 20.63 16.92
C MET A 1 3.95 20.35 18.04
N ALA A 2 3.91 21.06 19.18
CA ALA A 2 4.88 20.90 20.26
C ALA A 2 4.45 19.92 21.38
N GLU A 3 3.19 19.49 21.44
CA GLU A 3 2.65 18.80 22.61
C GLU A 3 2.95 17.29 22.69
N ARG A 4 3.58 16.71 21.65
CA ARG A 4 3.92 15.28 21.59
C ARG A 4 5.41 14.97 21.61
N TYR A 5 6.26 15.99 21.68
CA TYR A 5 7.69 15.76 21.87
C TYR A 5 7.92 15.16 23.27
N GLU A 6 8.57 13.99 23.32
CA GLU A 6 9.14 13.33 24.51
C GLU A 6 8.18 12.67 25.54
N ARG A 7 6.86 12.59 25.29
CA ARG A 7 5.93 11.97 26.27
C ARG A 7 5.48 10.53 25.95
N ARG A 8 5.58 10.06 24.70
CA ARG A 8 5.25 8.68 24.28
C ARG A 8 6.00 8.27 23.00
N SER A 9 6.21 6.97 22.81
CA SER A 9 6.68 6.37 21.57
C SER A 9 5.78 6.79 20.40
N MET A 10 6.37 7.20 19.28
CA MET A 10 5.67 7.57 18.05
C MET A 10 6.03 6.60 16.93
N LEU A 11 5.02 6.09 16.22
CA LEU A 11 5.18 5.33 14.99
C LEU A 11 4.76 6.22 13.82
N ILE A 12 5.65 6.37 12.83
CA ILE A 12 5.41 7.17 11.63
C ILE A 12 5.59 6.26 10.43
N THR A 13 4.63 6.28 9.50
CA THR A 13 4.72 5.60 8.21
C THR A 13 4.79 6.64 7.11
N SER A 14 5.77 6.53 6.22
CA SER A 14 5.93 7.40 5.05
C SER A 14 6.01 6.57 3.79
N ASN A 15 5.39 7.04 2.71
CA ASN A 15 5.55 6.50 1.36
C ASN A 15 6.71 7.18 0.59
N LEU A 16 7.34 8.18 1.20
CA LEU A 16 8.47 8.92 0.65
C LEU A 16 9.73 8.64 1.47
N VAL A 17 10.85 8.42 0.76
CA VAL A 17 12.18 8.33 1.36
C VAL A 17 12.62 9.70 1.87
N PHE A 18 13.51 9.74 2.87
CA PHE A 18 13.92 11.00 3.52
C PHE A 18 14.50 12.04 2.55
N SER A 19 15.15 11.62 1.47
CA SER A 19 15.66 12.52 0.42
C SER A 19 14.54 13.30 -0.30
N GLU A 20 13.30 12.78 -0.30
CA GLU A 20 12.15 13.41 -0.93
C GLU A 20 11.33 14.27 0.04
N TRP A 21 11.68 14.31 1.33
CA TRP A 21 10.91 15.06 2.34
C TRP A 21 10.98 16.58 2.14
N GLY A 22 11.95 17.09 1.36
CA GLY A 22 11.95 18.48 0.92
C GLY A 22 10.72 18.87 0.07
N LYS A 23 9.97 17.89 -0.47
CA LYS A 23 8.68 18.14 -1.12
C LYS A 23 7.56 18.44 -0.12
N ILE A 24 7.68 17.92 1.11
CA ILE A 24 6.71 18.10 2.19
C ILE A 24 7.04 19.40 2.94
N PHE A 25 8.31 19.57 3.28
CA PHE A 25 8.82 20.72 4.01
C PHE A 25 9.45 21.70 3.02
N LYS A 26 8.75 22.81 2.76
CA LYS A 26 9.13 23.84 1.78
C LYS A 26 10.50 24.49 2.04
N ASP A 27 11.08 24.26 3.22
CA ASP A 27 12.36 24.79 3.66
C ASP A 27 13.33 23.65 4.04
N PRO A 28 14.55 23.62 3.47
CA PRO A 28 15.55 22.58 3.75
C PRO A 28 15.97 22.52 5.22
N MET A 29 16.08 23.67 5.89
CA MET A 29 16.50 23.73 7.30
C MET A 29 15.45 23.07 8.20
N THR A 30 14.18 23.34 7.93
CA THR A 30 13.04 22.73 8.63
C THR A 30 12.94 21.23 8.35
N THR A 31 13.22 20.81 7.11
CA THR A 31 13.27 19.38 6.73
C THR A 31 14.31 18.64 7.54
N ALA A 32 15.55 19.16 7.57
CA ALA A 32 16.65 18.55 8.30
C ALA A 32 16.37 18.51 9.81
N ALA A 33 15.85 19.61 10.38
CA ALA A 33 15.50 19.67 11.79
C ALA A 33 14.37 18.71 12.17
N ALA A 34 13.42 18.40 11.26
CA ALA A 34 12.37 17.42 11.50
C ALA A 34 12.87 15.98 11.40
N ILE A 35 13.75 15.69 10.42
CA ILE A 35 14.37 14.38 10.27
C ILE A 35 15.23 14.07 11.50
N ASP A 36 16.17 14.96 11.85
CA ASP A 36 17.09 14.81 12.99
C ASP A 36 16.34 14.41 14.27
N ARG A 37 15.29 15.18 14.56
CA ARG A 37 14.30 14.97 15.60
C ARG A 37 13.66 13.58 15.64
N VAL A 38 13.24 13.04 14.49
CA VAL A 38 12.59 11.72 14.40
C VAL A 38 13.62 10.60 14.41
N VAL A 39 14.80 10.80 13.84
CA VAL A 39 15.82 9.74 13.69
C VAL A 39 16.70 9.57 14.93
N HIS A 40 16.85 10.61 15.77
CA HIS A 40 17.73 10.57 16.96
C HIS A 40 17.39 9.42 17.94
N HIS A 41 16.12 9.05 18.05
CA HIS A 41 15.63 7.95 18.90
C HIS A 41 14.60 7.07 18.19
N SER A 42 14.90 6.60 16.98
CA SER A 42 14.02 5.66 16.28
C SER A 42 14.74 4.49 15.66
N VAL A 43 13.96 3.45 15.37
CA VAL A 43 14.35 2.34 14.52
C VAL A 43 13.68 2.58 13.17
N ILE A 44 14.48 2.74 12.12
CA ILE A 44 13.98 2.96 10.76
C ILE A 44 13.76 1.60 10.11
N LEU A 45 12.53 1.36 9.64
CA LEU A 45 12.16 0.16 8.90
C LEU A 45 11.83 0.57 7.47
N GLU A 46 12.61 0.09 6.50
CA GLU A 46 12.41 0.34 5.09
C GLU A 46 11.72 -0.87 4.43
N PHE A 47 10.64 -0.60 3.68
CA PHE A 47 9.77 -1.63 3.11
C PHE A 47 9.79 -1.62 1.57
N ALA A 48 10.97 -1.42 0.97
CA ALA A 48 11.12 -1.26 -0.48
C ALA A 48 10.70 -2.49 -1.30
N GLU A 49 10.93 -3.71 -0.80
CA GLU A 49 10.70 -4.96 -1.52
C GLU A 49 9.50 -5.77 -0.99
N VAL A 50 8.57 -5.13 -0.30
CA VAL A 50 7.39 -5.83 0.24
C VAL A 50 6.27 -5.87 -0.79
N LYS A 51 5.77 -7.07 -1.09
CA LYS A 51 4.58 -7.22 -1.93
C LYS A 51 3.41 -6.47 -1.33
N THR A 52 2.75 -5.65 -2.16
CA THR A 52 1.60 -4.87 -1.69
C THR A 52 0.42 -5.81 -1.42
N TYR A 53 -0.07 -5.83 -0.18
CA TYR A 53 -1.22 -6.67 0.20
C TYR A 53 -2.45 -6.41 -0.68
N ARG A 54 -2.69 -5.13 -1.03
CA ARG A 54 -3.80 -4.74 -1.92
C ARG A 54 -3.63 -5.29 -3.34
N GLY A 55 -2.40 -5.35 -3.86
CA GLY A 55 -2.10 -5.93 -5.17
C GLY A 55 -2.40 -7.42 -5.20
N GLU A 56 -1.98 -8.16 -4.17
CA GLU A 56 -2.26 -9.60 -4.06
C GLU A 56 -3.76 -9.89 -3.95
N VAL A 57 -4.51 -9.09 -3.17
CA VAL A 57 -5.97 -9.22 -3.07
C VAL A 57 -6.65 -8.90 -4.41
N ALA A 58 -6.17 -7.90 -5.15
CA ALA A 58 -6.71 -7.56 -6.47
C ALA A 58 -6.46 -8.67 -7.50
N GLU A 59 -5.25 -9.24 -7.53
CA GLU A 59 -4.94 -10.37 -8.41
C GLU A 59 -5.74 -11.62 -8.05
N ARG A 60 -5.92 -11.90 -6.76
CA ARG A 60 -6.79 -13.01 -6.29
C ARG A 60 -8.25 -12.82 -6.73
N ARG A 61 -8.77 -11.59 -6.67
CA ARG A 61 -10.13 -11.25 -7.15
C ARG A 61 -10.27 -11.42 -8.66
N LYS A 62 -9.27 -10.97 -9.44
CA LYS A 62 -9.25 -11.17 -10.91
C LYS A 62 -9.19 -12.66 -11.28
N ALA A 63 -8.38 -13.44 -10.58
CA ALA A 63 -8.27 -14.89 -10.80
C ALA A 63 -9.60 -15.60 -10.51
N ALA A 64 -10.27 -15.26 -9.40
CA ALA A 64 -11.58 -15.81 -9.06
C ALA A 64 -12.67 -15.40 -10.08
N ALA A 65 -12.62 -14.17 -10.61
CA ALA A 65 -13.55 -13.73 -11.64
C ALA A 65 -13.35 -14.45 -12.98
N ARG A 66 -12.11 -14.77 -13.37
CA ARG A 66 -11.82 -15.55 -14.59
C ARG A 66 -12.31 -16.99 -14.50
N GLY A 67 -12.23 -17.61 -13.32
CA GLY A 67 -12.71 -18.99 -13.12
C GLY A 67 -14.23 -19.15 -13.20
N LYS A 68 -14.98 -18.05 -13.08
CA LYS A 68 -16.46 -18.06 -13.05
C LYS A 68 -17.11 -17.93 -14.44
N GLY A 69 -16.34 -17.64 -15.48
CA GLY A 69 -16.86 -17.44 -16.85
C GLY A 69 -16.63 -18.60 -17.82
N ALA A 70 -16.11 -19.74 -17.36
CA ALA A 70 -15.79 -20.90 -18.19
C ALA A 70 -16.74 -22.11 -17.98
N GLY A 71 -17.82 -21.93 -17.19
CA GLY A 71 -18.74 -23.00 -16.81
C GLY A 71 -20.17 -22.83 -17.34
N ASP A 72 -20.47 -21.77 -18.07
CA ASP A 72 -21.84 -21.34 -18.36
C ASP A 72 -22.28 -21.71 -19.81
N ASP A 73 -21.35 -22.23 -20.61
CA ASP A 73 -21.45 -22.44 -22.06
C ASP A 73 -22.08 -23.80 -22.43
N ASN A 74 -22.15 -24.74 -21.49
CA ASN A 74 -22.52 -26.15 -21.76
C ASN A 74 -24.03 -26.45 -21.71
N TYR A 75 -24.90 -25.44 -21.54
CA TYR A 75 -26.36 -25.67 -21.44
C TYR A 75 -27.14 -25.36 -22.74
N ALA A 76 -26.47 -24.89 -23.80
CA ALA A 76 -27.16 -24.37 -25.00
C ALA A 76 -27.31 -25.37 -26.17
N SER A 77 -26.86 -26.63 -26.05
CA SER A 77 -26.90 -27.59 -27.16
C SER A 77 -28.02 -28.65 -27.08
N ASP A 78 -28.83 -28.71 -26.02
CA ASP A 78 -29.78 -29.82 -25.78
C ASP A 78 -31.25 -29.52 -26.11
N THR A 79 -31.58 -28.48 -26.90
CA THR A 79 -33.00 -28.12 -27.19
C THR A 79 -33.33 -28.02 -28.68
N ARG A 80 -32.62 -28.76 -29.53
CA ARG A 80 -32.99 -28.90 -30.95
C ARG A 80 -33.02 -30.37 -31.34
N ASP A 81 -34.01 -31.09 -30.86
CA ASP A 81 -34.59 -32.25 -31.55
C ASP A 81 -35.84 -32.69 -30.79
N GLY A 82 -37.02 -32.33 -31.31
CA GLY A 82 -38.28 -32.76 -30.72
C GLY A 82 -39.48 -31.84 -30.99
N ALA A 83 -39.81 -31.61 -32.26
CA ALA A 83 -41.15 -31.21 -32.70
C ALA A 83 -41.36 -31.60 -34.16
#